data_AF-A0A484ZHR1-F1
#
_entry.id   AF-A0A484ZHR1-F1
#
_cell.length_a   1.000
_cell.length_b   1.000
_cell.length_c   1.000
_cell.angle_alpha   90.00
_cell.angle_beta   90.00
_cell.angle_gamma   90.00
#
_symmetry.space_group_name_H-M   'P 1'
#
loop_
_entity.id
_entity.type
_entity.pdbx_description
1 polymer ?
#
loop_
_entity_poly.entity_id
_entity_poly.type
_entity_poly.pdbx_seq_one_letter_code
_entity_poly.pdbx_strand_id
1 'polypeptide(L)'
;MQYQMAVTEASHNVVLLHLLRCMSPLLEQNVRQNFELLYSRREMLERVSNHRASIFDAIVAREPEKAREASHRHLAFIEDVLLELDREHSRRERSLRLLQQRKD
;
A
#
# COMPACT_ATOMS: atom_id res chain seq x y z
N MET A 1 -6.65 -3.45 -8.47
CA MET A 1 -7.56 -2.37 -8.90
C MET A 1 -9.04 -2.73 -8.83
N GLN A 2 -9.47 -3.90 -9.31
CA GLN A 2 -10.90 -4.29 -9.35
C GLN A 2 -11.63 -4.16 -7.99
N TYR A 3 -11.02 -4.62 -6.89
CA TYR A 3 -11.57 -4.45 -5.54
C TYR A 3 -11.86 -2.97 -5.20
N GLN A 4 -10.89 -2.09 -5.42
CA GLN A 4 -11.03 -0.67 -5.09
C GLN A 4 -12.13 0.00 -5.92
N MET A 5 -12.22 -0.34 -7.20
CA MET A 5 -13.30 0.12 -8.09
C MET A 5 -14.67 -0.30 -7.56
N ALA A 6 -14.84 -1.58 -7.21
CA ALA A 6 -16.10 -2.10 -6.69
C ALA A 6 -16.52 -1.40 -5.37
N VAL A 7 -15.58 -1.18 -4.45
CA VAL A 7 -15.86 -0.45 -3.20
C VAL A 7 -16.26 1.00 -3.48
N THR A 8 -15.57 1.69 -4.39
CA THR A 8 -15.89 3.07 -4.74
C THR A 8 -17.24 3.18 -5.46
N GLU A 9 -17.59 2.25 -6.34
CA GLU A 9 -18.92 2.21 -6.97
C GLU A 9 -20.02 1.95 -5.94
N ALA A 10 -19.80 1.03 -4.98
CA ALA A 10 -20.71 0.74 -3.89
C ALA A 10 -20.90 1.91 -2.90
N SER A 11 -19.98 2.89 -2.88
CA SER A 11 -20.15 4.11 -2.10
C SER A 11 -21.23 5.05 -2.64
N HIS A 12 -21.71 4.81 -3.87
CA HIS A 12 -22.68 5.65 -4.57
C HIS A 12 -22.31 7.14 -4.62
N ASN A 13 -21.01 7.45 -4.57
CA ASN A 13 -20.49 8.81 -4.68
C ASN A 13 -19.88 9.06 -6.07
N VAL A 14 -20.61 9.78 -6.91
CA VAL A 14 -20.23 10.08 -8.30
C VAL A 14 -18.91 10.84 -8.38
N VAL A 15 -18.64 11.75 -7.44
CA VAL A 15 -17.39 12.52 -7.42
C VAL A 15 -16.21 11.61 -7.12
N LEU A 16 -16.32 10.73 -6.12
CA LEU A 16 -15.25 9.78 -5.80
C LEU A 16 -14.99 8.79 -6.95
N LEU A 17 -16.05 8.30 -7.59
CA LEU A 17 -15.93 7.41 -8.74
C LEU A 17 -15.23 8.11 -9.92
N HIS A 18 -15.60 9.36 -10.20
CA HIS A 18 -14.96 10.14 -11.26
C HIS A 18 -13.47 10.36 -10.96
N LEU A 19 -13.13 10.80 -9.75
CA LEU A 19 -11.74 10.98 -9.32
C LEU A 19 -10.94 9.69 -9.45
N LEU A 20 -11.47 8.56 -8.96
CA LEU A 20 -10.81 7.26 -9.05
C LEU A 20 -10.55 6.85 -10.50
N ARG A 21 -11.53 7.02 -11.39
CA ARG A 21 -11.38 6.72 -12.83
C ARG A 21 -10.33 7.60 -13.49
N CYS A 22 -10.32 8.90 -13.20
CA CYS A 22 -9.32 9.83 -13.71
C CYS A 22 -7.89 9.46 -13.30
N MET A 23 -7.69 9.03 -12.05
CA MET A 23 -6.37 8.65 -11.55
C MET A 23 -6.02 7.16 -11.72
N SER A 24 -6.92 6.34 -12.29
CA SER A 24 -6.77 4.88 -12.34
C SER A 24 -5.44 4.41 -12.91
N PRO A 25 -4.90 4.96 -14.02
CA PRO A 25 -3.61 4.52 -14.55
C PRO A 25 -2.45 4.76 -13.58
N LEU A 26 -2.43 5.92 -12.91
CA LEU A 26 -1.39 6.26 -11.92
C LEU A 26 -1.52 5.41 -10.66
N LEU A 27 -2.76 5.19 -10.21
CA LEU A 27 -3.03 4.36 -9.04
C LEU A 27 -2.68 2.89 -9.30
N GLU A 28 -2.97 2.37 -10.49
CA GLU A 28 -2.59 1.02 -10.88
C GLU A 28 -1.08 0.84 -10.91
N GLN A 29 -0.36 1.82 -11.48
CA GLN A 29 1.09 1.83 -11.45
C GLN A 29 1.62 1.87 -10.01
N ASN A 30 1.07 2.73 -9.15
CA ASN A 30 1.49 2.84 -7.76
C ASN A 30 1.27 1.52 -6.99
N VAL A 31 0.08 0.91 -7.12
CA VAL A 31 -0.22 -0.38 -6.49
C VAL A 31 0.75 -1.45 -6.95
N ARG A 32 1.04 -1.54 -8.26
CA ARG A 32 2.02 -2.49 -8.79
C ARG A 32 3.41 -2.28 -8.19
N GLN A 33 3.91 -1.04 -8.16
CA GLN A 33 5.22 -0.71 -7.58
C GLN A 33 5.29 -1.06 -6.08
N ASN A 34 4.23 -0.75 -5.32
CA ASN A 34 4.16 -1.11 -3.91
C ASN A 34 4.26 -2.63 -3.73
N PHE A 35 3.53 -3.40 -4.56
CA PHE A 35 3.61 -4.86 -4.50
C PHE A 35 4.98 -5.41 -4.90
N GLU A 36 5.64 -4.87 -5.93
CA GLU A 36 7.00 -5.27 -6.32
C GLU A 36 7.98 -5.17 -5.14
N LEU A 37 7.89 -4.11 -4.35
CA LEU A 37 8.69 -3.93 -3.13
C LEU A 37 8.27 -4.88 -2.01
N LEU A 38 6.96 -5.04 -1.78
CA LEU A 38 6.42 -5.92 -0.74
C LEU A 38 6.67 -7.41 -1.01
N TYR A 39 6.76 -7.84 -2.28
CA TYR A 39 7.04 -9.22 -2.66
C TYR A 39 8.40 -9.71 -2.16
N SER A 40 9.34 -8.80 -1.88
CA SER A 40 10.62 -9.15 -1.26
C SER A 40 10.47 -9.73 0.16
N ARG A 41 9.33 -9.51 0.83
CA ARG A 41 9.04 -9.96 2.20
C ARG A 41 7.64 -10.58 2.30
N ARG A 42 7.55 -11.91 2.17
CA ARG A 42 6.27 -12.64 2.21
C ARG A 42 5.43 -12.35 3.46
N GLU A 43 6.04 -12.20 4.62
CA GLU A 43 5.34 -11.87 5.88
C GLU A 43 4.59 -10.53 5.81
N MET A 44 5.11 -9.56 5.05
CA MET A 44 4.44 -8.25 4.90
C MET A 44 3.18 -8.36 4.03
N LEU A 45 3.17 -9.25 3.03
CA LEU A 45 1.99 -9.45 2.18
C LEU A 45 0.78 -9.96 2.96
N GLU A 46 1.02 -10.86 3.93
CA GLU A 46 -0.03 -11.35 4.82
C GLU A 46 -0.60 -10.21 5.67
N ARG A 47 0.28 -9.41 6.29
CA ARG A 47 -0.14 -8.25 7.09
C ARG A 47 -0.92 -7.23 6.27
N VAL A 48 -0.44 -6.85 5.08
CA VAL A 48 -1.16 -5.93 4.18
C VAL A 48 -2.54 -6.48 3.82
N SER A 49 -2.64 -7.80 3.58
CA SER A 49 -3.92 -8.46 3.30
C SER A 49 -4.86 -8.45 4.50
N ASN A 50 -4.36 -8.66 5.72
CA ASN A 50 -5.15 -8.59 6.97
C ASN A 50 -5.68 -7.17 7.24
N HIS A 51 -4.86 -6.14 6.99
CA HIS A 51 -5.32 -4.75 7.04
C HIS A 51 -6.46 -4.50 6.05
N ARG A 52 -6.34 -4.98 4.79
CA ARG A 52 -7.39 -4.83 3.78
C ARG A 52 -8.66 -5.62 4.14
N ALA A 53 -8.52 -6.82 4.71
CA ALA A 53 -9.65 -7.61 5.18
C ALA A 53 -10.44 -6.87 6.27
N SER A 54 -9.74 -6.22 7.21
CA SER A 54 -10.38 -5.40 8.25
C SER A 54 -11.22 -4.25 7.68
N ILE A 55 -10.81 -3.66 6.55
CA ILE A 55 -11.61 -2.64 5.84
C ILE A 55 -12.89 -3.28 5.29
N PHE A 56 -12.73 -4.41 4.59
CA PHE A 56 -13.84 -5.13 3.99
C PHE A 56 -14.87 -5.54 5.04
N ASP A 57 -14.43 -6.12 6.16
CA ASP A 57 -15.30 -6.56 7.25
C ASP A 57 -16.11 -5.37 7.81
N ALA A 58 -15.47 -4.22 8.03
CA ALA A 58 -16.14 -3.02 8.51
C ALA A 58 -17.15 -2.45 7.48
N ILE A 59 -16.85 -2.52 6.18
CA ILE A 59 -17.78 -2.12 5.12
C ILE A 59 -19.01 -3.03 5.12
N VAL A 60 -18.81 -4.35 5.15
CA VAL A 60 -19.90 -5.35 5.16
C VAL A 60 -20.75 -5.22 6.42
N ALA A 61 -20.11 -4.96 7.57
CA ALA A 61 -20.79 -4.68 8.84
C ALA A 61 -21.49 -3.31 8.90
N ARG A 62 -21.36 -2.48 7.85
CA ARG A 62 -21.91 -1.11 7.78
C ARG A 62 -21.43 -0.19 8.89
N GLU A 63 -20.15 -0.28 9.24
CA GLU A 63 -19.48 0.54 10.25
C GLU A 63 -18.58 1.59 9.57
N PRO A 64 -19.12 2.74 9.11
CA PRO A 64 -18.39 3.67 8.25
C PRO A 64 -17.14 4.25 8.90
N GLU A 65 -17.22 4.61 10.18
CA GLU A 65 -16.07 5.15 10.91
C GLU A 65 -14.95 4.13 11.07
N LYS A 66 -15.30 2.87 11.38
CA LYS A 66 -14.31 1.79 11.49
C LYS A 66 -13.70 1.46 10.14
N ALA A 67 -14.49 1.46 9.07
CA ALA A 67 -13.99 1.24 7.71
C ALA A 67 -13.01 2.35 7.28
N ARG A 68 -13.35 3.60 7.59
CA ARG A 68 -12.48 4.76 7.33
C ARG A 68 -11.18 4.66 8.11
N GLU A 69 -11.25 4.39 9.41
CA GLU A 69 -10.06 4.24 10.26
C GLU A 69 -9.18 3.05 9.83
N ALA A 70 -9.80 1.91 9.49
CA ALA A 70 -9.08 0.74 8.96
C ALA A 70 -8.36 1.07 7.64
N SER A 71 -8.98 1.88 6.77
CA SER A 71 -8.36 2.34 5.51
C SER A 71 -7.15 3.23 5.78
N HIS A 72 -7.26 4.19 6.70
CA HIS A 72 -6.12 5.01 7.12
C HIS A 72 -4.99 4.17 7.69
N ARG A 73 -5.28 3.23 8.59
CA ARG A 73 -4.27 2.32 9.15
C ARG A 73 -3.64 1.43 8.09
N HIS A 74 -4.39 0.98 7.09
CA HIS A 74 -3.88 0.18 5.98
C HIS A 74 -2.85 0.94 5.14
N LEU A 75 -3.17 2.19 4.76
CA LEU A 75 -2.26 3.01 3.95
C LEU A 75 -1.03 3.46 4.75
N ALA A 76 -1.20 3.84 6.02
CA ALA A 76 -0.08 4.17 6.90
C ALA A 76 0.88 2.99 7.08
N PHE A 77 0.35 1.77 7.24
CA PHE A 77 1.19 0.57 7.31
C PHE A 77 1.98 0.34 6.01
N ILE A 78 1.36 0.52 4.84
CA ILE A 78 2.07 0.42 3.56
C ILE A 78 3.18 1.46 3.49
N GLU A 79 2.90 2.70 3.86
CA GLU A 79 3.89 3.79 3.89
C GLU A 79 5.08 3.46 4.81
N ASP A 80 4.83 3.01 6.04
CA ASP A 80 5.87 2.63 6.99
C ASP A 80 6.78 1.53 6.43
N VAL A 81 6.20 0.50 5.82
CA VAL A 81 6.96 -0.61 5.23
C VAL A 81 7.81 -0.14 4.05
N LEU A 82 7.27 0.72 3.19
CA LEU A 82 8.01 1.28 2.06
C LEU A 82 9.19 2.15 2.53
N LEU A 83 8.98 2.98 3.55
CA LEU A 83 10.04 3.79 4.14
C LEU A 83 11.12 2.94 4.81
N GLU A 84 10.74 1.84 5.46
CA GLU A 84 11.70 0.90 6.05
C GLU A 84 12.57 0.23 4.98
N LEU A 85 11.94 -0.28 3.91
CA LEU A 85 12.65 -0.91 2.80
C LEU A 85 13.64 0.04 2.11
N ASP A 86 13.24 1.29 1.90
CA ASP A 86 14.12 2.30 1.28
C ASP A 86 15.31 2.67 2.19
N ARG A 87 15.06 2.83 3.50
CA ARG A 87 16.12 3.06 4.49
C ARG A 87 17.12 1.91 4.53
N GLU A 88 16.65 0.67 4.46
CA GLU A 88 17.52 -0.50 4.41
C GLU A 88 18.34 -0.56 3.12
N HIS A 89 17.71 -0.31 1.98
CA HIS A 89 18.39 -0.26 0.68
C HIS A 89 19.52 0.78 0.71
N SER A 90 19.19 2.00 1.15
CA SER A 90 20.15 3.09 1.34
C SER A 90 21.31 2.72 2.27
N ARG A 91 21.03 2.01 3.37
CA ARG A 91 22.07 1.53 4.31
C ARG A 91 23.00 0.50 3.65
N ARG A 92 22.44 -0.45 2.88
CA ARG A 92 23.21 -1.47 2.16
C ARG A 92 24.13 -0.85 1.11
N GLU A 93 23.61 0.07 0.29
CA GLU A 93 24.42 0.77 -0.72
C GLU A 93 25.57 1.57 -0.11
N ARG A 94 25.34 2.26 1.01
CA ARG A 94 26.41 2.97 1.73
C ARG A 94 27.46 2.00 2.25
N SER A 95 27.05 0.87 2.82
CA SER A 95 27.99 -0.15 3.31
C SER A 95 28.83 -0.75 2.18
N LEU A 96 28.24 -1.05 1.03
CA LEU A 96 28.95 -1.58 -0.14
C LEU A 96 30.00 -0.60 -0.68
N ARG A 97 29.65 0.69 -0.76
CA ARG A 97 30.59 1.76 -1.18
C ARG A 97 31.80 1.86 -0.26
N LEU A 98 31.60 1.76 1.05
CA LEU A 98 32.70 1.77 2.03
C LEU A 98 33.61 0.55 1.90
N LEU A 99 33.07 -0.62 1.56
CA LEU A 99 33.88 -1.83 1.35
C LEU A 99 34.70 -1.78 0.07
N GLN A 100 34.17 -1.16 -0.99
CA GLN A 100 34.90 -0.92 -2.23
C GLN A 100 36.06 0.05 -2.00
N GLN A 101 35.82 1.18 -1.34
CA GLN A 101 36.86 2.18 -1.02
C GLN A 101 37.98 1.67 -0.10
N ARG A 102 37.77 0.59 0.66
CA ARG A 102 38.81 -0.03 1.51
C ARG A 102 39.66 -1.08 0.77
N LYS A 103 39.22 -1.52 -0.41
CA LYS A 103 39.95 -2.50 -1.23
C LYS A 103 40.91 -1.82 -2.22
N ASP A 104 40.68 -0.54 -2.51
CA ASP A 104 41.57 0.34 -3.27
C ASP A 104 42.56 1.06 -2.33
#